data_AF-A0A8S9X8L2-F1
#
_entry.id   AF-A0A8S9X8L2-F1
#
_cell.length_a   1.000
_cell.length_b   1.000
_cell.length_c   1.000
_cell.angle_alpha   90.00
_cell.angle_beta   90.00
_cell.angle_gamma   90.00
#
_symmetry.space_group_name_H-M   'P 1'
#
loop_
_entity.id
_entity.type
_entity.pdbx_description
1 polymer ?
#
loop_
_entity_poly.entity_id
_entity_poly.type
_entity_poly.pdbx_seq_one_letter_code
_entity_poly.pdbx_strand_id
1 'polypeptide(L)'
;MFKSSALRRLAREGYPCVVNEAKSANHPILDRFDVNGDLQDSEDYMREFGQIHPGYIHDGLLAIDLVIAKLANEAAELPSFTEPGLQEICEKLFTRLFTDNDINVILPSDFEEFISRTSNSTMEKNKARAVYTAQYHLYSALGAYCKWKIHRISTFNEMVALVKKLAVIQPPHFELRYTDETGNGLFKADYHAAGWDLPIANMVVIRPGEIKKISTGIRLEIPAHHYGLLLGRSSCFNRRLAVSPGVIDSNYRGEILICVRNTGPDVVVISPGDPCIGQVIIQRYAPAIVDPRKTLSTTERGNNGFGSSDVQPSTS
;
A
#
# COMPACT_ATOMS: atom_id res chain seq x y z
N MET A 1 -16.00 4.93 16.56
CA MET A 1 -15.02 6.03 16.48
C MET A 1 -13.59 5.59 16.82
N PHE A 2 -13.37 4.80 17.88
CA PHE A 2 -12.05 4.35 18.36
C PHE A 2 -11.17 3.57 17.35
N LYS A 3 -11.73 2.61 16.60
CA LYS A 3 -10.95 1.80 15.65
C LYS A 3 -10.42 2.59 14.46
N SER A 4 -11.30 3.34 13.80
CA SER A 4 -10.95 4.11 12.60
C SER A 4 -9.98 5.25 12.91
N SER A 5 -10.05 5.87 14.08
CA SER A 5 -9.05 6.87 14.51
C SER A 5 -7.68 6.24 14.77
N ALA A 6 -7.66 5.06 15.39
CA ALA A 6 -6.44 4.33 15.68
C ALA A 6 -5.74 3.83 14.41
N LEU A 7 -6.48 3.19 13.51
CA LEU A 7 -5.96 2.77 12.20
C LEU A 7 -5.55 3.96 11.34
N ARG A 8 -6.27 5.10 11.38
CA ARG A 8 -5.83 6.34 10.69
C ARG A 8 -4.47 6.82 11.18
N ARG A 9 -4.24 6.78 12.49
CA ARG A 9 -2.94 7.16 13.06
C ARG A 9 -1.84 6.21 12.58
N LEU A 10 -2.10 4.91 12.61
CA LEU A 10 -1.14 3.89 12.17
C LEU A 10 -0.86 3.97 10.66
N ALA A 11 -1.88 4.22 9.83
CA ALA A 11 -1.71 4.43 8.40
C ALA A 11 -0.82 5.65 8.10
N ARG A 12 -0.98 6.76 8.84
CA ARG A 12 -0.08 7.93 8.74
C ARG A 12 1.36 7.62 9.14
N GLU A 13 1.55 6.66 10.03
CA GLU A 13 2.87 6.16 10.44
C GLU A 13 3.43 5.12 9.43
N GLY A 14 2.68 4.79 8.38
CA GLY A 14 3.09 3.92 7.26
C GLY A 14 2.67 2.46 7.41
N TYR A 15 1.91 2.08 8.45
CA TYR A 15 1.49 0.69 8.65
C TYR A 15 0.38 0.27 7.65
N PRO A 16 0.31 -1.02 7.26
CA PRO A 16 -0.64 -1.53 6.26
C PRO A 16 -2.05 -1.64 6.82
N CYS A 17 -2.72 -0.49 6.94
CA CYS A 17 -4.04 -0.35 7.54
C CYS A 17 -4.99 0.29 6.53
N VAL A 18 -6.15 -0.32 6.34
CA VAL A 18 -7.25 0.26 5.54
C VAL A 18 -8.31 0.76 6.49
N VAL A 19 -8.70 2.02 6.31
CA VAL A 19 -9.76 2.64 7.10
C VAL A 19 -10.97 2.83 6.21
N ASN A 20 -12.07 2.18 6.59
CA ASN A 20 -13.33 2.35 5.93
C ASN A 20 -13.98 3.69 6.32
N GLU A 21 -14.20 4.57 5.35
CA GLU A 21 -14.72 5.93 5.57
C GLU A 21 -16.24 6.09 5.43
N ALA A 22 -17.02 5.09 4.98
CA ALA A 22 -18.47 5.29 4.82
C ALA A 22 -19.29 5.10 6.10
N LYS A 23 -18.88 5.76 7.18
CA LYS A 23 -19.70 5.92 8.39
C LYS A 23 -20.69 7.09 8.29
N SER A 24 -20.91 7.63 7.10
CA SER A 24 -21.97 8.59 6.85
C SER A 24 -23.15 7.89 6.18
N ALA A 25 -24.33 7.98 6.79
CA ALA A 25 -25.59 7.42 6.27
C ALA A 25 -26.05 8.02 4.93
N ASN A 26 -25.29 8.99 4.39
CA ASN A 26 -25.55 9.70 3.14
C ASN A 26 -24.46 9.43 2.09
N HIS A 27 -23.73 8.31 2.19
CA HIS A 27 -22.79 7.98 1.14
C HIS A 27 -23.58 7.71 -0.16
N PRO A 28 -23.29 8.40 -1.29
CA PRO A 28 -24.05 8.27 -2.55
C PRO A 28 -24.15 6.85 -3.13
N ILE A 29 -23.44 5.90 -2.52
CA ILE A 29 -23.40 4.50 -2.89
C ILE A 29 -24.52 3.68 -2.26
N LEU A 30 -25.03 4.11 -1.09
CA LEU A 30 -26.18 3.46 -0.46
C LEU A 30 -27.40 3.49 -1.38
N ASP A 31 -27.49 4.52 -2.21
CA ASP A 31 -28.55 4.70 -3.22
C ASP A 31 -28.35 3.80 -4.45
N ARG A 32 -27.12 3.35 -4.72
CA ARG A 32 -26.77 2.47 -5.86
C ARG A 32 -26.71 1.00 -5.48
N PHE A 33 -26.55 0.69 -4.19
CA PHE A 33 -26.41 -0.68 -3.72
C PHE A 33 -27.77 -1.36 -3.61
N ASP A 34 -28.19 -2.08 -4.65
CA ASP A 34 -29.39 -2.89 -4.60
C ASP A 34 -29.10 -4.26 -3.94
N VAL A 35 -29.79 -4.59 -2.85
CA VAL A 35 -29.64 -5.87 -2.13
C VAL A 35 -30.39 -6.98 -2.88
N ASN A 36 -31.32 -6.59 -3.75
CA ASN A 36 -32.13 -7.48 -4.59
C ASN A 36 -31.74 -7.44 -6.08
N GLY A 37 -30.74 -6.62 -6.46
CA GLY A 37 -30.41 -6.27 -7.84
C GLY A 37 -29.04 -6.77 -8.32
N ASP A 38 -28.73 -6.43 -9.58
CA ASP A 38 -27.58 -6.96 -10.35
C ASP A 38 -26.24 -6.67 -9.65
N LEU A 39 -25.45 -7.73 -9.43
CA LEU A 39 -24.20 -7.75 -8.66
C LEU A 39 -23.08 -6.89 -9.29
N GLN A 40 -23.28 -6.40 -10.52
CA GLN A 40 -22.32 -5.63 -11.30
C GLN A 40 -21.87 -4.35 -10.58
N ASP A 41 -22.78 -3.60 -9.96
CA ASP A 41 -22.45 -2.34 -9.26
C ASP A 41 -21.62 -2.58 -7.98
N SER A 42 -21.80 -3.74 -7.34
CA SER A 42 -21.01 -4.15 -6.17
C SER A 42 -19.61 -4.61 -6.58
N GLU A 43 -19.49 -5.28 -7.73
CA GLU A 43 -18.21 -5.67 -8.30
C GLU A 43 -17.41 -4.48 -8.80
N ASP A 44 -18.05 -3.56 -9.50
CA ASP A 44 -17.44 -2.30 -9.96
C ASP A 44 -17.04 -1.43 -8.78
N TYR A 45 -17.83 -1.40 -7.70
CA TYR A 45 -17.45 -0.75 -6.45
C TYR A 45 -16.20 -1.38 -5.80
N MET A 46 -16.13 -2.71 -5.69
CA MET A 46 -14.95 -3.37 -5.13
C MET A 46 -13.73 -3.19 -6.04
N ARG A 47 -13.92 -3.05 -7.36
CA ARG A 47 -12.83 -2.70 -8.29
C ARG A 47 -12.40 -1.23 -8.19
N GLU A 48 -13.35 -0.30 -8.02
CA GLU A 48 -13.12 1.16 -8.05
C GLU A 48 -12.67 1.72 -6.69
N PHE A 49 -13.19 1.17 -5.58
CA PHE A 49 -12.94 1.64 -4.21
C PHE A 49 -12.31 0.60 -3.28
N GLY A 50 -12.51 -0.69 -3.56
CA GLY A 50 -12.25 -1.78 -2.63
C GLY A 50 -11.18 -2.74 -3.10
N GLN A 51 -9.96 -2.26 -3.40
CA GLN A 51 -8.83 -3.19 -3.48
C GLN A 51 -8.68 -3.84 -2.10
N ILE A 52 -9.14 -5.08 -1.99
CA ILE A 52 -8.88 -5.91 -0.82
C ILE A 52 -7.38 -6.13 -0.84
N HIS A 53 -6.67 -5.45 0.07
CA HIS A 53 -5.23 -5.54 0.13
C HIS A 53 -4.85 -6.76 0.96
N PRO A 54 -4.38 -7.87 0.34
CA PRO A 54 -4.00 -9.05 1.09
C PRO A 54 -2.92 -8.67 2.10
N GLY A 55 -3.01 -9.16 3.33
CA GLY A 55 -2.09 -8.85 4.42
C GLY A 55 -2.36 -7.55 5.18
N TYR A 56 -3.27 -6.69 4.73
CA TYR A 56 -3.60 -5.46 5.44
C TYR A 56 -4.57 -5.72 6.58
N ILE A 57 -4.61 -4.76 7.51
CA ILE A 57 -5.53 -4.73 8.64
C ILE A 57 -6.69 -3.79 8.32
N HIS A 58 -7.90 -4.34 8.27
CA HIS A 58 -9.12 -3.59 7.96
C HIS A 58 -9.95 -3.36 9.24
N ASP A 59 -10.50 -2.15 9.40
CA ASP A 59 -11.52 -1.87 10.45
C ASP A 59 -12.96 -2.21 10.02
N GLY A 60 -13.10 -2.92 8.90
CA GLY A 60 -14.33 -3.31 8.24
C GLY A 60 -14.13 -3.31 6.72
N LEU A 61 -14.93 -4.07 6.00
CA LEU A 61 -15.08 -4.00 4.55
C LEU A 61 -16.37 -3.23 4.24
N LEU A 62 -16.24 -2.21 3.42
CA LEU A 62 -17.31 -1.26 3.20
C LEU A 62 -18.56 -1.89 2.56
N ALA A 63 -18.40 -2.74 1.56
CA ALA A 63 -19.53 -3.48 0.99
C ALA A 63 -20.32 -4.28 2.06
N ILE A 64 -19.61 -4.90 3.01
CA ILE A 64 -20.23 -5.65 4.12
C ILE A 64 -21.00 -4.70 5.05
N ASP A 65 -20.36 -3.60 5.45
CA ASP A 65 -20.96 -2.62 6.36
C ASP A 65 -22.22 -1.96 5.73
N LEU A 66 -22.23 -1.75 4.41
CA LEU A 66 -23.38 -1.20 3.67
C LEU A 66 -24.54 -2.19 3.58
N VAL A 67 -24.27 -3.47 3.30
CA VAL A 67 -25.30 -4.54 3.31
C VAL A 67 -25.95 -4.62 4.69
N ILE A 68 -25.15 -4.63 5.76
CA ILE A 68 -25.67 -4.65 7.13
C ILE A 68 -26.53 -3.41 7.41
N ALA A 69 -26.04 -2.22 7.03
CA ALA A 69 -26.76 -0.98 7.27
C ALA A 69 -28.12 -0.95 6.55
N LYS A 70 -28.18 -1.45 5.31
CA LYS A 70 -29.43 -1.53 4.55
C LYS A 70 -30.41 -2.53 5.16
N LEU A 71 -29.95 -3.74 5.49
CA LEU A 71 -30.77 -4.75 6.18
C LEU A 71 -31.28 -4.24 7.55
N ALA A 72 -30.47 -3.49 8.27
CA ALA A 72 -30.85 -2.87 9.54
C ALA A 72 -31.87 -1.74 9.40
N ASN A 73 -31.87 -1.02 8.27
CA ASN A 73 -32.84 0.04 8.00
C ASN A 73 -34.19 -0.50 7.52
N GLU A 74 -34.18 -1.62 6.79
CA GLU A 74 -35.39 -2.26 6.26
C GLU A 74 -36.13 -3.10 7.32
N ALA A 75 -35.42 -3.55 8.37
CA ALA A 75 -35.99 -4.38 9.42
C ALA A 75 -36.52 -3.56 10.61
N ALA A 76 -37.79 -3.77 11.00
CA ALA A 76 -38.39 -3.17 12.21
C ALA A 76 -37.74 -3.71 13.52
N GLU A 77 -37.36 -4.99 13.49
CA GLU A 77 -36.44 -5.64 14.40
C GLU A 77 -35.47 -6.45 13.52
N LEU A 78 -34.16 -6.30 13.71
CA LEU A 78 -33.18 -7.09 12.96
C LEU A 78 -33.46 -8.58 13.22
N PRO A 79 -33.68 -9.39 12.17
CA PRO A 79 -33.97 -10.81 12.35
C PRO A 79 -32.85 -11.48 13.15
N SER A 80 -33.19 -12.50 13.95
CA SER A 80 -32.16 -13.37 14.51
C SER A 80 -31.31 -13.89 13.35
N PHE A 81 -29.99 -13.69 13.41
CA PHE A 81 -28.99 -13.91 12.34
C PHE A 81 -28.81 -15.40 11.92
N THR A 82 -29.86 -16.20 12.02
CA THR A 82 -29.94 -17.61 11.68
C THR A 82 -30.62 -17.87 10.32
N GLU A 83 -30.98 -16.84 9.55
CA GLU A 83 -31.66 -17.03 8.27
C GLU A 83 -30.70 -17.50 7.15
N PRO A 84 -31.04 -18.59 6.42
CA PRO A 84 -30.34 -19.05 5.21
C PRO A 84 -30.16 -17.96 4.14
N GLY A 85 -31.05 -16.96 4.10
CA GLY A 85 -30.99 -15.87 3.12
C GLY A 85 -29.77 -14.96 3.25
N LEU A 86 -29.29 -14.69 4.46
CA LEU A 86 -28.06 -13.91 4.68
C LEU A 86 -26.83 -14.67 4.20
N GLN A 87 -26.77 -15.98 4.45
CA GLN A 87 -25.71 -16.85 3.96
C GLN A 87 -25.71 -16.93 2.42
N GLU A 88 -26.88 -17.01 1.79
CA GLU A 88 -27.01 -17.03 0.33
C GLU A 88 -26.63 -15.69 -0.32
N ILE A 89 -27.05 -14.55 0.24
CA ILE A 89 -26.64 -13.21 -0.20
C ILE A 89 -25.12 -13.08 -0.10
N CYS A 90 -24.54 -13.60 0.98
CA CYS A 90 -23.10 -13.67 1.14
C CYS A 90 -22.47 -14.54 0.06
N GLU A 91 -22.84 -15.81 -0.06
CA GLU A 91 -22.26 -16.71 -1.06
C GLU A 91 -22.32 -16.10 -2.48
N LYS A 92 -23.42 -15.45 -2.87
CA LYS A 92 -23.56 -14.75 -4.17
C LYS A 92 -22.63 -13.54 -4.34
N LEU A 93 -22.50 -12.68 -3.33
CA LEU A 93 -21.54 -11.56 -3.36
C LEU A 93 -20.09 -12.07 -3.35
N PHE A 94 -19.80 -13.16 -2.62
CA PHE A 94 -18.44 -13.51 -2.24
C PHE A 94 -17.77 -14.54 -3.16
N THR A 95 -18.50 -15.49 -3.79
CA THR A 95 -17.91 -16.46 -4.75
C THR A 95 -17.24 -15.78 -5.96
N ARG A 96 -17.63 -14.53 -6.29
CA ARG A 96 -17.08 -13.77 -7.42
C ARG A 96 -15.97 -12.78 -7.05
N LEU A 97 -15.89 -12.36 -5.79
CA LEU A 97 -15.06 -11.22 -5.36
C LEU A 97 -13.83 -11.61 -4.53
N PHE A 98 -13.83 -12.78 -3.89
CA PHE A 98 -12.79 -13.14 -2.92
C PHE A 98 -12.22 -14.52 -3.25
N THR A 99 -10.98 -14.55 -3.75
CA THR A 99 -10.15 -15.76 -3.86
C THR A 99 -9.08 -15.70 -2.78
N ASP A 100 -8.78 -16.84 -2.12
CA ASP A 100 -7.71 -17.11 -1.12
C ASP A 100 -6.82 -15.93 -0.66
N ASN A 101 -7.41 -14.86 -0.10
CA ASN A 101 -6.68 -13.66 0.32
C ASN A 101 -6.49 -13.67 1.84
N ASP A 102 -5.24 -13.45 2.26
CA ASP A 102 -4.78 -13.43 3.66
C ASP A 102 -5.22 -12.11 4.36
N ILE A 103 -6.52 -11.93 4.62
CA ILE A 103 -7.08 -10.70 5.20
C ILE A 103 -7.09 -10.74 6.73
N ASN A 104 -6.73 -9.61 7.37
CA ASN A 104 -6.89 -9.41 8.81
C ASN A 104 -8.03 -8.44 9.11
N VAL A 105 -9.03 -8.88 9.87
CA VAL A 105 -10.20 -8.05 10.26
C VAL A 105 -10.21 -7.82 11.76
N ILE A 106 -10.42 -6.58 12.20
CA ILE A 106 -10.49 -6.24 13.63
C ILE A 106 -11.95 -6.10 14.10
N LEU A 107 -12.36 -6.95 15.04
CA LEU A 107 -13.63 -6.85 15.75
C LEU A 107 -13.42 -6.36 17.20
N PRO A 108 -14.38 -5.61 17.79
CA PRO A 108 -14.26 -5.21 19.19
C PRO A 108 -14.42 -6.46 20.06
N SER A 109 -13.63 -6.57 21.11
CA SER A 109 -13.78 -7.65 22.10
C SER A 109 -15.01 -7.44 22.99
N ASP A 110 -15.27 -6.19 23.40
CA ASP A 110 -16.43 -5.78 24.19
C ASP A 110 -17.21 -4.70 23.45
N PHE A 111 -18.30 -5.11 22.80
CA PHE A 111 -19.15 -4.21 22.03
C PHE A 111 -20.20 -3.50 22.92
N GLU A 112 -20.51 -4.03 24.10
CA GLU A 112 -21.46 -3.42 25.04
C GLU A 112 -20.87 -2.17 25.69
N GLU A 113 -19.59 -2.22 26.07
CA GLU A 113 -18.86 -1.03 26.53
C GLU A 113 -18.85 0.05 25.44
N PHE A 114 -18.74 -0.34 24.16
CA PHE A 114 -18.76 0.59 23.04
C PHE A 114 -20.13 1.27 22.84
N ILE A 115 -21.22 0.49 22.83
CA ILE A 115 -22.58 1.00 22.67
C ILE A 115 -22.97 1.92 23.83
N SER A 116 -22.50 1.61 25.04
CA SER A 116 -22.76 2.44 26.22
C SER A 116 -22.21 3.87 26.07
N ARG A 117 -21.17 4.07 25.24
CA ARG A 117 -20.46 5.34 25.03
C ARG A 117 -20.96 6.15 23.83
N THR A 118 -21.75 5.57 22.92
CA THR A 118 -22.09 6.20 21.63
C THR A 118 -23.45 6.88 21.58
N SER A 119 -24.36 6.63 22.52
CA SER A 119 -25.67 7.32 22.57
C SER A 119 -26.23 7.40 24.00
N ASN A 120 -27.06 8.42 24.26
CA ASN A 120 -27.78 8.58 25.53
C ASN A 120 -29.20 7.98 25.51
N SER A 121 -29.78 7.68 24.34
CA SER A 121 -31.16 7.17 24.26
C SER A 121 -31.23 5.64 24.16
N THR A 122 -32.18 5.02 24.87
CA THR A 122 -32.38 3.55 24.88
C THR A 122 -32.67 3.00 23.48
N MET A 123 -33.41 3.75 22.65
CA MET A 123 -33.78 3.33 21.31
C MET A 123 -32.59 3.31 20.34
N GLU A 124 -31.72 4.33 20.38
CA GLU A 124 -30.49 4.34 19.58
C GLU A 124 -29.50 3.28 20.06
N LYS A 125 -29.40 3.01 21.37
CA LYS A 125 -28.59 1.92 21.91
C LYS A 125 -29.05 0.56 21.38
N ASN A 126 -30.36 0.31 21.33
CA ASN A 126 -30.90 -0.95 20.82
C ASN A 126 -30.65 -1.11 19.30
N LYS A 127 -30.82 -0.03 18.52
CA LYS A 127 -30.47 -0.04 17.08
C LYS A 127 -28.98 -0.29 16.87
N ALA A 128 -28.12 0.41 17.62
CA ALA A 128 -26.67 0.20 17.55
C ALA A 128 -26.29 -1.23 17.93
N ARG A 129 -26.89 -1.79 18.99
CA ARG A 129 -26.69 -3.19 19.40
C ARG A 129 -26.99 -4.15 18.27
N ALA A 130 -28.15 -4.00 17.66
CA ALA A 130 -28.58 -4.88 16.60
C ALA A 130 -27.64 -4.82 15.37
N VAL A 131 -27.22 -3.61 14.94
CA VAL A 131 -26.24 -3.43 13.85
C VAL A 131 -24.89 -4.06 14.17
N TYR A 132 -24.37 -3.86 15.38
CA TYR A 132 -23.07 -4.44 15.76
C TYR A 132 -23.11 -5.96 15.89
N THR A 133 -24.22 -6.51 16.40
CA THR A 133 -24.44 -7.97 16.44
C THR A 133 -24.47 -8.55 15.02
N ALA A 134 -25.17 -7.90 14.09
CA ALA A 134 -25.18 -8.27 12.67
C ALA A 134 -23.77 -8.33 12.09
N GLN A 135 -23.03 -7.25 12.30
CA GLN A 135 -21.67 -7.08 11.83
C GLN A 135 -20.77 -8.19 12.34
N TYR A 136 -20.85 -8.49 13.63
CA TYR A 136 -20.06 -9.52 14.26
C TYR A 136 -20.34 -10.91 13.68
N HIS A 137 -21.61 -11.31 13.54
CA HIS A 137 -21.97 -12.60 12.98
C HIS A 137 -21.52 -12.74 11.53
N LEU A 138 -21.71 -11.68 10.75
CA LEU A 138 -21.38 -11.67 9.33
C LEU A 138 -19.86 -11.78 9.08
N TYR A 139 -19.03 -10.95 9.74
CA TYR A 139 -17.57 -11.07 9.61
C TYR A 139 -17.06 -12.41 10.14
N SER A 140 -17.68 -12.98 11.17
CA SER A 140 -17.30 -14.29 11.72
C SER A 140 -17.58 -15.43 10.74
N ALA A 141 -18.77 -15.44 10.14
CA ALA A 141 -19.16 -16.44 9.13
C ALA A 141 -18.27 -16.33 7.87
N LEU A 142 -18.06 -15.12 7.37
CA LEU A 142 -17.20 -14.88 6.22
C LEU A 142 -15.75 -15.22 6.50
N GLY A 143 -15.24 -14.89 7.68
CA GLY A 143 -13.87 -15.26 8.04
C GLY A 143 -13.66 -16.77 8.10
N ALA A 144 -14.67 -17.54 8.51
CA ALA A 144 -14.61 -18.99 8.46
C ALA A 144 -14.62 -19.53 7.02
N TYR A 145 -15.48 -18.98 6.15
CA TYR A 145 -15.60 -19.40 4.75
C TYR A 145 -14.34 -19.03 3.93
N CYS A 146 -13.86 -17.79 4.08
CA CYS A 146 -12.74 -17.23 3.32
C CYS A 146 -11.37 -17.43 4.00
N LYS A 147 -11.31 -18.18 5.11
CA LYS A 147 -10.08 -18.40 5.92
C LYS A 147 -9.41 -17.10 6.40
N TRP A 148 -10.17 -16.05 6.69
CA TRP A 148 -9.62 -14.80 7.21
C TRP A 148 -9.15 -14.92 8.65
N LYS A 149 -8.23 -14.04 9.03
CA LYS A 149 -7.76 -13.92 10.42
C LYS A 149 -8.56 -12.82 11.11
N ILE A 150 -9.48 -13.22 11.98
CA ILE A 150 -10.28 -12.30 12.80
C ILE A 150 -9.54 -12.03 14.10
N HIS A 151 -9.25 -10.76 14.38
CA HIS A 151 -8.59 -10.32 15.60
C HIS A 151 -9.59 -9.56 16.47
N ARG A 152 -9.75 -10.00 17.72
CA ARG A 152 -10.60 -9.32 18.70
C ARG A 152 -9.74 -8.41 19.57
N ILE A 153 -10.07 -7.13 19.61
CA ILE A 153 -9.23 -6.11 20.22
C ILE A 153 -10.08 -5.17 21.08
N SER A 154 -9.63 -4.92 22.30
CA SER A 154 -10.27 -4.07 23.30
C SER A 154 -9.60 -2.69 23.38
N THR A 155 -8.28 -2.65 23.19
CA THR A 155 -7.48 -1.45 23.46
C THR A 155 -6.64 -1.00 22.26
N PHE A 156 -6.22 0.27 22.30
CA PHE A 156 -5.32 0.84 21.29
C PHE A 156 -3.95 0.14 21.32
N ASN A 157 -3.47 -0.20 22.51
CA ASN A 157 -2.18 -0.87 22.68
C ASN A 157 -2.18 -2.27 22.08
N GLU A 158 -3.26 -3.04 22.25
CA GLU A 158 -3.43 -4.34 21.59
C GLU A 158 -3.47 -4.18 20.06
N MET A 159 -4.14 -3.15 19.54
CA MET A 159 -4.15 -2.83 18.11
C MET A 159 -2.75 -2.53 17.60
N VAL A 160 -2.00 -1.66 18.28
CA VAL A 160 -0.61 -1.34 17.95
C VAL A 160 0.27 -2.58 17.99
N ALA A 161 0.12 -3.44 19.00
CA ALA A 161 0.89 -4.68 19.12
C ALA A 161 0.60 -5.65 17.97
N LEU A 162 -0.68 -5.80 17.60
CA LEU A 162 -1.09 -6.61 16.45
C LEU A 162 -0.52 -6.05 15.15
N VAL A 163 -0.66 -4.75 14.92
CA VAL A 163 -0.17 -4.08 13.71
C VAL A 163 1.34 -4.22 13.60
N LYS A 164 2.09 -4.03 14.69
CA LYS A 164 3.54 -4.26 14.72
C LYS A 164 3.91 -5.72 14.45
N LYS A 165 3.16 -6.68 15.01
CA LYS A 165 3.36 -8.12 14.76
C LYS A 165 3.13 -8.48 13.29
N LEU A 166 2.09 -7.90 12.67
CA LEU A 166 1.72 -8.16 11.28
C LEU A 166 2.57 -7.36 10.28
N ALA A 167 3.10 -6.20 10.67
CA ALA A 167 4.02 -5.39 9.87
C ALA A 167 5.36 -6.10 9.59
N VAL A 168 5.69 -7.17 10.31
CA VAL A 168 6.81 -8.07 9.99
C VAL A 168 6.55 -8.86 8.70
N ILE A 169 5.28 -9.04 8.31
CA ILE A 169 4.84 -9.84 7.17
C ILE A 169 4.60 -8.97 5.92
N GLN A 170 4.25 -7.69 6.08
CA GLN A 170 4.18 -6.73 4.97
C GLN A 170 4.79 -5.37 5.35
N PRO A 171 5.88 -4.95 4.68
CA PRO A 171 6.53 -3.69 4.98
C PRO A 171 5.64 -2.49 4.65
N PRO A 172 5.90 -1.32 5.26
CA PRO A 172 5.20 -0.09 4.95
C PRO A 172 5.26 0.23 3.45
N HIS A 173 4.11 0.51 2.85
CA HIS A 173 3.97 0.98 1.48
C HIS A 173 3.52 2.44 1.49
N PHE A 174 3.81 3.16 0.40
CA PHE A 174 3.40 4.54 0.18
C PHE A 174 2.76 4.65 -1.20
N GLU A 175 1.87 5.61 -1.38
CA GLU A 175 1.32 5.95 -2.69
C GLU A 175 2.40 6.67 -3.51
N LEU A 176 2.70 6.17 -4.71
CA LEU A 176 3.57 6.85 -5.68
C LEU A 176 2.74 7.30 -6.86
N ARG A 177 2.58 8.61 -7.02
CA ARG A 177 1.88 9.20 -8.16
C ARG A 177 2.86 9.56 -9.26
N TYR A 178 2.45 9.40 -10.51
CA TYR A 178 3.27 9.73 -11.67
C TYR A 178 2.43 10.13 -12.87
N THR A 179 3.05 10.86 -13.80
CA THR A 179 2.51 11.06 -15.15
C THR A 179 3.40 10.36 -16.16
N ASP A 180 2.81 9.85 -17.23
CA ASP A 180 3.52 9.19 -18.32
C ASP A 180 3.07 9.74 -19.67
N GLU A 181 4.01 10.34 -20.40
CA GLU A 181 3.78 10.87 -21.75
C GLU A 181 3.98 9.80 -22.84
N THR A 182 4.55 8.65 -22.50
CA THR A 182 4.85 7.57 -23.47
C THR A 182 3.72 6.55 -23.60
N GLY A 183 2.87 6.43 -22.58
CA GLY A 183 1.82 5.41 -22.47
C GLY A 183 2.34 4.00 -22.11
N ASN A 184 3.65 3.85 -21.87
CA ASN A 184 4.27 2.56 -21.52
C ASN A 184 4.20 2.23 -20.02
N GLY A 185 3.83 3.21 -19.19
CA GLY A 185 3.74 3.11 -17.75
C GLY A 185 5.08 2.96 -17.03
N LEU A 186 5.02 2.98 -15.71
CA LEU A 186 6.09 2.48 -14.86
C LEU A 186 5.91 0.98 -14.66
N PHE A 187 6.95 0.21 -15.00
CA PHE A 187 6.89 -1.24 -14.91
C PHE A 187 7.65 -1.74 -13.69
N LYS A 188 7.10 -2.76 -13.03
CA LYS A 188 7.76 -3.48 -11.95
C LYS A 188 7.84 -4.96 -12.32
N ALA A 189 9.04 -5.50 -12.42
CA ALA A 189 9.26 -6.86 -12.94
C ALA A 189 8.63 -7.95 -12.07
N ASP A 190 8.62 -7.74 -10.76
CA ASP A 190 8.01 -8.62 -9.77
C ASP A 190 7.58 -7.82 -8.54
N TYR A 191 6.66 -8.36 -7.75
CA TYR A 191 6.22 -7.77 -6.49
C TYR A 191 7.40 -7.46 -5.56
N HIS A 192 8.40 -8.35 -5.49
CA HIS A 192 9.58 -8.20 -4.64
C HIS A 192 10.69 -7.33 -5.23
N ALA A 193 10.54 -6.84 -6.47
CA ALA A 193 11.54 -5.93 -7.04
C ALA A 193 11.64 -4.63 -6.21
N ALA A 194 12.84 -4.09 -6.07
CA ALA A 194 13.05 -2.84 -5.34
C ALA A 194 12.75 -1.61 -6.21
N GLY A 195 13.06 -1.69 -7.51
CA GLY A 195 12.96 -0.57 -8.45
C GLY A 195 11.80 -0.70 -9.43
N TRP A 196 11.36 0.46 -9.92
CA TRP A 196 10.48 0.58 -11.07
C TRP A 196 11.31 0.88 -12.31
N ASP A 197 11.14 0.09 -13.36
CA ASP A 197 11.82 0.27 -14.63
C ASP A 197 11.31 1.55 -15.32
N LEU A 198 12.26 2.33 -15.85
CA LEU A 198 11.98 3.57 -16.54
C LEU A 198 11.97 3.33 -18.07
N PRO A 199 10.89 3.70 -18.77
CA PRO A 199 10.78 3.50 -20.20
C PRO A 199 11.74 4.41 -20.97
N ILE A 200 11.94 4.08 -22.25
CA ILE A 200 12.69 4.89 -23.20
C ILE A 200 11.67 5.61 -24.08
N ALA A 201 11.58 6.93 -23.96
CA ALA A 201 10.61 7.72 -24.72
C ALA A 201 11.03 7.94 -26.17
N ASN A 202 12.34 8.08 -26.42
CA ASN A 202 12.86 8.46 -27.72
C ASN A 202 14.10 7.62 -28.08
N MET A 203 14.27 7.38 -29.39
CA MET A 203 15.49 6.74 -29.90
C MET A 203 16.71 7.60 -29.59
N VAL A 204 17.79 6.97 -29.11
CA VAL A 204 19.08 7.61 -28.85
C VAL A 204 20.21 6.79 -29.45
N VAL A 205 21.19 7.50 -30.01
CA VAL A 205 22.46 6.93 -30.46
C VAL A 205 23.55 7.43 -29.53
N ILE A 206 24.31 6.50 -28.94
CA ILE A 206 25.36 6.77 -27.94
C ILE A 206 26.69 6.24 -28.49
N ARG A 207 27.56 7.15 -28.91
CA ARG A 207 28.88 6.82 -29.43
C ARG A 207 29.83 6.33 -28.32
N PRO A 208 30.91 5.61 -28.66
CA PRO A 208 31.93 5.20 -27.70
C PRO A 208 32.40 6.37 -26.83
N GLY A 209 32.37 6.20 -25.50
CA GLY A 209 32.76 7.22 -24.53
C GLY A 209 31.77 8.38 -24.34
N GLU A 210 30.72 8.47 -25.16
CA GLU A 210 29.73 9.54 -25.11
C GLU A 210 28.82 9.41 -23.87
N ILE A 211 28.43 10.56 -23.33
CA ILE A 211 27.40 10.67 -22.29
C ILE A 211 26.14 11.25 -22.94
N LYS A 212 25.01 10.57 -22.75
CA LYS A 212 23.69 11.02 -23.21
C LYS A 212 22.70 11.05 -22.06
N LYS A 213 21.73 11.96 -22.16
CA LYS A 213 20.51 11.94 -21.36
C LYS A 213 19.41 11.30 -22.20
N ILE A 214 18.72 10.34 -21.63
CA ILE A 214 17.61 9.63 -22.26
C ILE A 214 16.33 10.08 -21.58
N SER A 215 15.41 10.54 -22.40
CA SER A 215 14.05 10.91 -21.99
C SER A 215 13.25 9.66 -21.67
N THR A 216 12.51 9.71 -20.56
CA THR A 216 11.63 8.64 -20.08
C THR A 216 10.15 8.99 -20.25
N GLY A 217 9.80 10.28 -20.38
CA GLY A 217 8.42 10.76 -20.34
C GLY A 217 7.74 10.60 -18.97
N ILE A 218 8.45 10.10 -17.95
CA ILE A 218 7.94 9.88 -16.60
C ILE A 218 8.25 11.10 -15.72
N ARG A 219 7.25 11.56 -14.98
CA ARG A 219 7.39 12.51 -13.86
C ARG A 219 6.84 11.87 -12.61
N LEU A 220 7.50 12.05 -11.47
CA LEU A 220 7.07 11.47 -10.20
C LEU A 220 6.62 12.55 -9.22
N GLU A 221 5.57 12.25 -8.48
CA GLU A 221 5.22 12.89 -7.22
C GLU A 221 5.62 11.93 -6.09
N ILE A 222 6.90 12.06 -5.68
CA ILE A 222 7.47 11.26 -4.60
C ILE A 222 7.00 11.83 -3.24
N PRO A 223 6.52 10.99 -2.31
CA PRO A 223 6.09 11.45 -0.99
C PRO A 223 7.19 12.18 -0.21
N ALA A 224 6.77 13.08 0.68
CA ALA A 224 7.70 13.70 1.63
C ALA A 224 8.50 12.64 2.41
N HIS A 225 9.72 13.01 2.82
CA HIS A 225 10.66 12.12 3.51
C HIS A 225 11.13 10.91 2.69
N HIS A 226 10.90 10.94 1.38
CA HIS A 226 11.45 9.98 0.42
C HIS A 226 12.17 10.71 -0.71
N TYR A 227 13.05 9.99 -1.39
CA TYR A 227 13.68 10.39 -2.65
C TYR A 227 13.70 9.21 -3.61
N GLY A 228 13.82 9.51 -4.91
CA GLY A 228 14.03 8.49 -5.93
C GLY A 228 15.52 8.30 -6.18
N LEU A 229 16.02 7.10 -6.00
CA LEU A 229 17.37 6.70 -6.40
C LEU A 229 17.31 6.10 -7.80
N LEU A 230 17.71 6.89 -8.79
CA LEU A 230 17.89 6.43 -10.17
C LEU A 230 19.17 5.59 -10.26
N LEU A 231 19.05 4.37 -10.79
CA LEU A 231 20.17 3.45 -11.02
C LEU A 231 20.03 2.77 -12.38
N GLY A 232 21.13 2.20 -12.87
CA GLY A 232 21.10 1.26 -13.99
C GLY A 232 20.43 -0.06 -13.59
N ARG A 233 19.82 -0.74 -14.56
CA ARG A 233 19.51 -2.18 -14.40
C ARG A 233 20.80 -2.99 -14.48
N SER A 234 20.84 -4.16 -13.84
CA SER A 234 22.02 -5.04 -13.86
C SER A 234 22.42 -5.44 -15.29
N SER A 235 21.44 -5.61 -16.18
CA SER A 235 21.65 -5.91 -17.60
C SER A 235 22.26 -4.77 -18.42
N CYS A 236 22.27 -3.53 -17.91
CA CYS A 236 22.81 -2.36 -18.62
C CYS A 236 24.30 -2.52 -18.95
N PHE A 237 25.06 -3.16 -18.04
CA PHE A 237 26.47 -3.47 -18.25
C PHE A 237 26.72 -4.44 -19.42
N ASN A 238 25.79 -5.35 -19.70
CA ASN A 238 25.90 -6.26 -20.85
C ASN A 238 25.85 -5.51 -22.19
N ARG A 239 25.23 -4.32 -22.21
CA ARG A 239 25.21 -3.41 -23.36
C ARG A 239 26.40 -2.43 -23.35
N ARG A 240 27.37 -2.60 -22.44
CA ARG A 240 28.49 -1.67 -22.18
C ARG A 240 28.00 -0.24 -21.90
N LEU A 241 26.90 -0.15 -21.15
CA LEU A 241 26.33 1.11 -20.71
C LEU A 241 26.49 1.24 -19.20
N ALA A 242 26.91 2.43 -18.76
CA ALA A 242 26.98 2.80 -17.36
C ALA A 242 26.00 3.95 -17.09
N VAL A 243 24.93 3.65 -16.36
CA VAL A 243 23.98 4.68 -15.90
C VAL A 243 24.58 5.37 -14.68
N SER A 244 24.63 6.70 -14.73
CA SER A 244 25.04 7.50 -13.58
C SER A 244 23.92 7.49 -12.53
N PRO A 245 24.23 7.13 -11.27
CA PRO A 245 23.26 7.24 -10.19
C PRO A 245 22.74 8.67 -10.06
N GLY A 246 21.45 8.81 -9.75
CA GLY A 246 20.81 10.12 -9.58
C GLY A 246 19.89 10.13 -8.36
N VAL A 247 19.84 11.28 -7.68
CA VAL A 247 18.86 11.55 -6.62
C VAL A 247 17.74 12.41 -7.21
N ILE A 248 16.51 11.93 -7.09
CA ILE A 248 15.29 12.60 -7.51
C ILE A 248 14.59 13.10 -6.25
N ASP A 249 14.62 14.41 -6.04
CA ASP A 249 14.02 15.03 -4.85
C ASP A 249 12.49 14.93 -4.86
N SER A 250 11.88 14.89 -3.67
CA SER A 250 10.41 14.79 -3.54
C SER A 250 9.64 16.02 -3.99
N ASN A 251 10.29 17.16 -4.14
CA ASN A 251 9.71 18.37 -4.72
C ASN A 251 10.01 18.53 -6.23
N TYR A 252 10.76 17.60 -6.84
CA TYR A 252 10.97 17.61 -8.28
C TYR A 252 9.69 17.13 -8.99
N ARG A 253 9.28 17.87 -10.03
CA ARG A 253 8.12 17.53 -10.88
C ARG A 253 8.48 17.48 -12.36
N GLY A 254 9.75 17.67 -12.69
CA GLY A 254 10.24 17.54 -14.04
C GLY A 254 10.33 16.08 -14.47
N GLU A 255 10.64 15.88 -15.75
CA GLU A 255 10.86 14.56 -16.30
C GLU A 255 12.10 13.91 -15.69
N ILE A 256 12.04 12.61 -15.42
CA ILE A 256 13.20 11.82 -15.05
C ILE A 256 14.00 11.53 -16.31
N LEU A 257 15.29 11.89 -16.29
CA LEU A 257 16.20 11.63 -17.40
C LEU A 257 17.24 10.61 -16.96
N ILE A 258 17.48 9.58 -17.79
CA ILE A 258 18.53 8.60 -17.55
C ILE A 258 19.83 9.14 -18.14
N CYS A 259 20.79 9.50 -17.29
CA CYS A 259 22.14 9.86 -17.73
C CYS A 259 22.98 8.60 -17.90
N VAL A 260 23.42 8.31 -19.12
CA VAL A 260 24.14 7.08 -19.46
C VAL A 260 25.42 7.39 -20.21
N ARG A 261 26.48 6.63 -19.90
CA ARG A 261 27.75 6.63 -20.63
C ARG A 261 27.93 5.31 -21.36
N ASN A 262 28.33 5.37 -22.62
CA ASN A 262 28.83 4.19 -23.33
C ASN A 262 30.29 3.93 -22.91
N THR A 263 30.55 2.79 -22.28
CA THR A 263 31.87 2.37 -21.81
C THR A 263 32.56 1.42 -22.78
N GLY A 264 31.90 1.07 -23.89
CA GLY A 264 32.41 0.19 -24.92
C GLY A 264 33.03 0.90 -26.12
N PRO A 265 33.69 0.12 -27.01
CA PRO A 265 34.27 0.60 -28.27
C PRO A 265 33.26 0.78 -29.41
N ASP A 266 32.03 0.26 -29.28
CA ASP A 266 31.04 0.24 -30.36
C ASP A 266 29.90 1.25 -30.11
N VAL A 267 29.27 1.74 -31.18
CA VAL A 267 28.07 2.59 -31.06
C VAL A 267 26.91 1.76 -30.51
N VAL A 268 26.19 2.31 -29.52
CA VAL A 268 24.97 1.71 -28.98
C VAL A 268 23.76 2.53 -29.41
N VAL A 269 22.76 1.85 -29.95
CA VAL A 269 21.46 2.41 -30.27
C VAL A 269 20.44 1.88 -29.26
N ILE A 270 19.60 2.77 -28.75
CA ILE A 270 18.51 2.44 -27.84
C ILE A 270 17.24 3.04 -28.40
N SER A 271 16.19 2.24 -28.52
CA SER A 271 14.90 2.65 -29.09
C SER A 271 13.75 2.47 -28.11
N PRO A 272 12.63 3.19 -28.28
CA PRO A 272 11.39 2.86 -27.58
C PRO A 272 11.02 1.38 -27.78
N GLY A 273 10.62 0.70 -26.70
CA GLY A 273 10.35 -0.74 -26.70
C GLY A 273 11.57 -1.64 -26.43
N ASP A 274 12.80 -1.11 -26.44
CA ASP A 274 13.96 -1.86 -25.95
C ASP A 274 13.81 -2.19 -24.45
N PRO A 275 14.51 -3.24 -23.97
CA PRO A 275 14.65 -3.47 -22.53
C PRO A 275 15.15 -2.21 -21.82
N CYS A 276 14.43 -1.82 -20.76
CA CYS A 276 14.76 -0.66 -19.94
C CYS A 276 16.21 -0.75 -19.44
N ILE A 277 16.91 0.38 -19.42
CA ILE A 277 18.32 0.43 -18.98
C ILE A 277 18.49 1.06 -17.60
N GLY A 278 17.45 1.73 -17.10
CA GLY A 278 17.42 2.41 -15.82
C GLY A 278 16.18 2.04 -15.02
N GLN A 279 16.27 2.22 -13.71
CA GLN A 279 15.21 1.98 -12.75
C GLN A 279 15.27 3.06 -11.66
N VAL A 280 14.13 3.34 -11.02
CA VAL A 280 14.05 4.21 -9.85
C VAL A 280 13.64 3.39 -8.62
N ILE A 281 14.43 3.51 -7.55
CA ILE A 281 14.12 2.93 -6.23
C ILE A 281 13.70 4.08 -5.32
N ILE A 282 12.50 4.00 -4.74
CA ILE A 282 12.08 5.02 -3.78
C ILE A 282 12.62 4.66 -2.40
N GLN A 283 13.38 5.56 -1.81
CA GLN A 283 14.07 5.35 -0.55
C GLN A 283 13.63 6.39 0.47
N ARG A 284 13.30 5.91 1.68
CA ARG A 284 13.02 6.78 2.83
C ARG A 284 14.33 7.36 3.36
N TYR A 285 14.30 8.63 3.74
CA TYR A 285 15.41 9.27 4.45
C TYR A 285 14.91 9.93 5.74
N ALA A 286 15.81 10.11 6.69
CA ALA A 286 15.55 10.89 7.89
C ALA A 286 16.00 12.34 7.64
N PRO A 287 15.12 13.35 7.80
CA PRO A 287 15.55 14.74 7.78
C PRO A 287 16.55 14.99 8.90
N ALA A 288 17.69 15.60 8.57
CA ALA A 288 18.71 15.95 9.55
C ALA A 288 18.66 17.45 9.85
N ILE A 289 18.80 17.80 11.12
CA ILE A 289 19.15 19.16 11.54
C ILE A 289 20.69 19.23 11.54
N VAL A 290 21.25 20.15 10.77
CA VAL A 290 22.70 20.32 10.66
C VAL A 290 23.18 21.20 11.82
N ASP A 291 24.03 20.65 12.68
CA ASP A 291 24.68 21.36 13.81
C ASP A 291 26.21 21.37 13.61
N PRO A 292 26.81 22.48 13.14
CA PRO A 292 28.25 22.56 12.92
C PRO A 292 29.03 22.57 14.24
N ARG A 293 29.93 21.59 14.42
CA ARG A 293 30.80 21.45 15.60
C ARG A 293 32.29 21.55 15.25
N LYS A 294 33.10 22.04 16.18
CA LYS A 294 34.57 22.07 16.04
C LYS A 294 35.22 20.71 16.23
N THR A 295 34.58 19.80 16.96
CA THR A 295 35.08 18.45 17.26
C THR A 295 33.95 17.43 17.22
N LEU A 296 34.29 16.18 16.91
CA LEU A 296 33.40 15.02 16.92
C LEU A 296 33.86 14.02 17.99
N SER A 297 32.97 13.12 18.42
CA SER A 297 33.33 12.01 19.31
C SER A 297 34.28 11.02 18.63
N THR A 298 35.15 10.39 19.41
CA THR A 298 36.04 9.33 18.93
C THR A 298 35.27 8.03 18.67
N THR A 299 35.71 7.25 17.67
CA THR A 299 35.21 5.90 17.38
C THR A 299 36.38 4.94 17.21
N GLU A 300 36.15 3.63 17.33
CA GLU A 300 37.19 2.61 17.08
C GLU A 300 37.76 2.69 15.66
N ARG A 301 36.92 3.04 14.67
CA ARG A 301 37.37 3.24 13.28
C ARG A 301 38.25 4.50 13.14
N GLY A 302 38.01 5.52 13.94
CA GLY A 302 38.75 6.78 13.89
C GLY A 302 38.74 7.41 12.49
N ASN A 303 39.93 7.72 11.97
CA ASN A 303 40.13 8.33 10.65
C ASN A 303 40.41 7.30 9.53
N ASN A 304 40.21 6.01 9.78
CA ASN A 304 40.56 4.95 8.83
C ASN A 304 39.47 4.75 7.75
N GLY A 305 39.87 4.76 6.47
CA GLY A 305 39.02 4.56 5.29
C GLY A 305 39.80 4.02 4.09
N PHE A 306 39.11 3.75 2.96
CA PHE A 306 39.71 3.28 1.70
C PHE A 306 40.56 1.99 1.80
N GLY A 307 39.94 0.85 2.12
CA GLY A 307 40.65 -0.44 2.20
C GLY A 307 41.37 -0.68 3.54
N SER A 308 41.15 0.16 4.55
CA SER A 308 41.74 0.02 5.88
C SER A 308 41.34 -1.26 6.65
N SER A 309 40.44 -2.07 6.11
CA SER A 309 39.98 -3.34 6.68
C SER A 309 40.42 -4.56 5.85
N ASP A 310 41.19 -4.35 4.77
CA ASP A 310 41.68 -5.40 3.89
C ASP A 310 42.92 -6.09 4.51
N VAL A 311 42.76 -6.64 5.71
CA VAL A 311 43.77 -7.51 6.31
C VAL A 311 43.54 -8.92 5.77
N GLN A 312 44.37 -9.35 4.83
CA GLN A 312 44.43 -10.74 4.40
C GLN A 312 44.76 -11.61 5.62
N PRO A 313 44.07 -12.75 5.84
CA PRO A 313 44.47 -13.68 6.88
C PRO A 313 45.88 -14.19 6.56
N SER A 314 46.83 -13.96 7.47
CA SER A 314 48.19 -14.49 7.35
C SER A 314 48.14 -16.01 7.30
N THR A 315 48.50 -16.61 6.17
CA THR A 315 48.75 -18.04 6.08
C THR A 315 50.06 -18.35 6.79
N SER A 316 49.96 -18.81 8.04
CA SER A 316 51.04 -19.51 8.76
C SER A 316 50.95 -20.99 8.51
#